data_AF-A0A0G1Q1F0-F1
#
_entry.id   AF-A0A0G1Q1F0-F1
#
_cell.length_a   1.000
_cell.length_b   1.000
_cell.length_c   1.000
_cell.angle_alpha   90.00
_cell.angle_beta   90.00
_cell.angle_gamma   90.00
#
_symmetry.space_group_name_H-M   'P 1'
#
loop_
_entity.id
_entity.type
_entity.pdbx_description
1 polymer ?
#
loop_
_entity_poly.entity_id
_entity_poly.type
_entity_poly.pdbx_seq_one_letter_code
_entity_poly.pdbx_strand_id
1 'polypeptide(L)'
;MMKLFFYFLIIVLHFSFLVFHFVTPVFAAGEFETSFHSTYEIDERANATVTHRIELTNLSPNIYASEYSVTVGSTNVRSTQAFDDAGQLELAAKPGNNTTELTVFLDKRPVVGSGKTRRFFIQYQSWDAATSVGRILEVNAPKTANSNEFRDYSMRITVPKKFGSPSRIIPEYTSLRETNENTIVSFNKDKLKSGVTAVFGTQQSFLLKLTYYLENKSSVKTEKTLALVPDTSRQKVEYRSLTPRPKKIETDSDGNWLASYELESGEELTAIAELVVEVNLDQTVPVPTGNSQDYLGESVYWQTQDPAIKELADKLKTPKEIYDFVVETLSYDYSRAENGGVRRGAIEALNNPVESICTEFTDLFIALARAAGIPAREHDGFAYTTNPKLRPLSLKKDILHAWPEYWDKETGQWVEIDPTWAKTTGGIDYFSKLDLAHITFAIHGKSPVAPAPAGFYKTKDNQIKTVEVTPTESGTDESPKIEVLAYIPKILSGWKKNRVRFEVVNKSGTAGYQLPIFVDSTYTITNPGTNNIPVILPWQTLVETIELKSPEGWEKTSGSLNIAVGAVGKTYDINSDPPISKSAAVAGTIAIFVTCFTTEIIMFFTLANPRV
;
A
#
# COMPACT_ATOMS: atom_id res chain seq x y z
N MET A 1 -38.46 43.55 60.44
CA MET A 1 -37.46 42.44 60.36
C MET A 1 -37.37 41.82 58.96
N MET A 2 -38.48 41.52 58.27
CA MET A 2 -38.45 40.84 56.96
C MET A 2 -37.73 41.61 55.82
N LYS A 3 -37.85 42.94 55.77
CA LYS A 3 -37.13 43.77 54.77
C LYS A 3 -35.62 43.81 54.96
N LEU A 4 -35.14 43.77 56.21
CA LEU A 4 -33.70 43.82 56.51
C LEU A 4 -33.01 42.50 56.14
N PHE A 5 -33.71 41.37 56.31
CA PHE A 5 -33.24 40.05 55.91
C PHE A 5 -33.14 39.91 54.37
N PHE A 6 -34.08 40.52 53.64
CA PHE A 6 -34.07 40.49 52.17
C PHE A 6 -32.89 41.28 51.56
N TYR A 7 -32.56 42.45 52.12
CA TYR A 7 -31.37 43.21 51.69
C TYR A 7 -30.07 42.50 52.07
N PHE A 8 -30.01 41.82 53.23
CA PHE A 8 -28.86 41.01 53.60
C PHE A 8 -28.65 39.83 52.64
N LEU A 9 -29.74 39.16 52.24
CA LEU A 9 -29.68 38.05 51.27
C LEU A 9 -29.21 38.51 49.88
N ILE A 10 -29.66 39.69 49.42
CA ILE A 10 -29.22 40.27 48.14
C ILE A 10 -27.74 40.65 48.18
N ILE A 11 -27.26 41.21 49.30
CA ILE A 11 -25.84 41.56 49.48
C ILE A 11 -24.98 40.29 49.51
N VAL A 12 -25.42 39.23 50.20
CA VAL A 12 -24.70 37.94 50.22
C VAL A 12 -24.69 37.27 48.84
N LEU A 13 -25.80 37.34 48.08
CA LEU A 13 -25.87 36.83 46.71
C LEU A 13 -25.02 37.65 45.74
N HIS A 14 -24.97 38.98 45.85
CA HIS A 14 -24.06 39.82 45.05
C HIS A 14 -22.59 39.62 45.41
N PHE A 15 -22.28 39.41 46.70
CA PHE A 15 -20.92 39.13 47.15
C PHE A 15 -20.46 37.73 46.70
N SER A 16 -21.36 36.74 46.73
CA SER A 16 -21.09 35.40 46.18
C SER A 16 -20.91 35.45 44.65
N PHE A 17 -21.72 36.22 43.92
CA PHE A 17 -21.60 36.35 42.46
C PHE A 17 -20.31 37.08 42.03
N LEU A 18 -19.82 38.03 42.83
CA LEU A 18 -18.53 38.70 42.63
C LEU A 18 -17.33 37.79 42.94
N VAL A 19 -17.42 36.91 43.94
CA VAL A 19 -16.33 35.96 44.27
C VAL A 19 -16.16 34.88 43.19
N PHE A 20 -17.23 34.49 42.49
CA PHE A 20 -17.14 33.51 41.40
C PHE A 20 -16.70 34.08 40.03
N HIS A 21 -16.75 35.41 39.81
CA HIS A 21 -16.30 36.03 38.55
C HIS A 21 -14.82 36.46 38.54
N PHE A 22 -14.10 36.33 39.66
CA PHE A 22 -12.67 36.66 39.77
C PHE A 22 -11.77 35.46 40.09
N VAL A 23 -12.25 34.23 39.88
CA VAL A 23 -11.38 33.05 39.92
C VAL A 23 -10.77 32.88 38.53
N THR A 24 -9.67 33.58 38.27
CA THR A 24 -8.78 33.16 37.17
C THR A 24 -8.30 31.74 37.50
N PRO A 25 -8.32 30.79 36.54
CA PRO A 25 -7.71 29.49 36.77
C PRO A 25 -6.22 29.71 37.09
N VAL A 26 -5.87 29.56 38.37
CA VAL A 26 -4.47 29.49 38.79
C VAL A 26 -4.02 28.09 38.39
N PHE A 27 -3.43 27.98 37.19
CA PHE A 27 -2.63 26.82 36.86
C PHE A 27 -1.50 26.75 37.88
N ALA A 28 -1.40 25.64 38.61
CA ALA A 28 -0.24 25.40 39.45
C ALA A 28 1.01 25.52 38.56
N ALA A 29 1.86 26.49 38.84
CA ALA A 29 3.14 26.61 38.16
C ALA A 29 3.93 25.33 38.46
N GLY A 30 4.41 24.66 37.42
CA GLY A 30 5.28 23.50 37.57
C GLY A 30 6.46 23.85 38.48
N GLU A 31 6.87 22.90 39.31
CA GLU A 31 7.99 23.07 40.24
C GLU A 31 9.34 23.27 39.51
N PHE A 32 9.41 22.78 38.27
CA PHE A 32 10.56 22.87 37.39
C PHE A 32 10.15 23.25 35.97
N GLU A 33 11.04 23.96 35.29
CA GLU A 33 10.96 24.24 33.86
C GLU A 33 12.06 23.48 33.13
N THR A 34 11.73 22.79 32.05
CA THR A 34 12.66 21.93 31.32
C THR A 34 12.87 22.41 29.89
N SER A 35 14.13 22.46 29.45
CA SER A 35 14.49 22.60 28.04
C SER A 35 15.21 21.35 27.56
N PHE A 36 14.78 20.82 26.41
CA PHE A 36 15.20 19.50 25.94
C PHE A 36 15.73 19.58 24.50
N HIS A 37 16.96 19.15 24.27
CA HIS A 37 17.58 19.19 22.95
C HIS A 37 18.13 17.81 22.60
N SER A 38 17.62 17.19 21.54
CA SER A 38 18.05 15.87 21.10
C SER A 38 18.95 15.95 19.86
N THR A 39 20.04 15.21 19.85
CA THR A 39 20.88 15.01 18.66
C THR A 39 20.99 13.53 18.35
N TYR A 40 20.68 13.16 17.12
CA TYR A 40 20.83 11.82 16.55
C TYR A 40 21.98 11.87 15.55
N GLU A 41 23.09 11.22 15.87
CA GLU A 41 24.27 11.14 15.00
C GLU A 41 24.36 9.73 14.44
N ILE A 42 24.18 9.62 13.12
CA ILE A 42 24.25 8.35 12.40
C ILE A 42 25.66 8.20 11.83
N ASP A 43 26.26 7.03 12.01
CA ASP A 43 27.57 6.73 11.42
C ASP A 43 27.44 6.08 10.02
N GLU A 44 28.57 5.84 9.34
CA GLU A 44 28.58 5.23 8.00
C GLU A 44 28.09 3.77 7.94
N ARG A 45 27.90 3.15 9.10
CA ARG A 45 27.36 1.80 9.30
C ARG A 45 25.91 1.82 9.79
N ALA A 46 25.28 3.00 9.81
CA ALA A 46 23.93 3.23 10.30
C ALA A 46 23.72 2.96 11.80
N ASN A 47 24.78 3.04 12.62
CA ASN A 47 24.58 3.06 14.07
C ASN A 47 24.19 4.47 14.52
N ALA A 48 23.18 4.58 15.38
CA ALA A 48 22.75 5.85 15.93
C ALA A 48 23.32 6.08 17.34
N THR A 49 24.01 7.20 17.52
CA THR A 49 24.33 7.75 18.85
C THR A 49 23.35 8.88 19.14
N VAL A 50 22.60 8.75 20.24
CA VAL A 50 21.59 9.73 20.64
C VAL A 50 22.09 10.45 21.89
N THR A 51 22.07 11.78 21.84
CA THR A 51 22.42 12.64 22.97
C THR A 51 21.28 13.61 23.27
N HIS A 52 20.75 13.53 24.48
CA HIS A 52 19.80 14.51 25.01
C HIS A 52 20.56 15.48 25.91
N ARG A 53 20.48 16.78 25.62
CA ARG A 53 20.87 17.87 26.51
C ARG A 53 19.63 18.39 27.22
N ILE A 54 19.64 18.29 28.54
CA ILE A 54 18.54 18.72 29.40
C ILE A 54 19.00 19.92 30.23
N GLU A 55 18.20 20.97 30.24
CA GLU A 55 18.34 22.10 31.17
C GLU A 55 17.11 22.14 32.07
N LEU A 56 17.31 21.90 33.36
CA LEU A 56 16.27 21.86 34.37
C LEU A 56 16.39 23.09 35.27
N THR A 57 15.46 24.02 35.15
CA THR A 57 15.40 25.24 35.94
C THR A 57 14.43 25.05 37.10
N ASN A 58 14.93 25.19 38.32
CA ASN A 58 14.12 25.11 39.52
C ASN A 58 13.30 26.39 39.68
N LEU A 59 11.98 26.29 39.74
CA LEU A 59 11.11 27.47 39.93
C LEU A 59 10.78 27.71 41.40
N SER A 60 11.09 26.76 42.29
CA SER A 60 10.78 26.82 43.71
C SER A 60 12.02 27.01 44.58
N PRO A 61 11.93 27.77 45.69
CA PRO A 61 13.08 28.05 46.54
C PRO A 61 13.51 26.88 47.43
N ASN A 62 12.61 25.94 47.75
CA ASN A 62 12.77 24.99 48.86
C ASN A 62 12.82 23.51 48.45
N ILE A 63 12.82 23.22 47.16
CA ILE A 63 12.89 21.85 46.62
C ILE A 63 14.07 21.73 45.68
N TYR A 64 14.46 20.51 45.35
CA TYR A 64 15.40 20.20 44.28
C TYR A 64 15.00 18.87 43.64
N ALA A 65 15.36 18.67 42.38
CA ALA A 65 15.13 17.39 41.72
C ALA A 65 16.19 16.37 42.19
N SER A 66 15.75 15.30 42.84
CA SER A 66 16.61 14.17 43.23
C SER A 66 16.89 13.23 42.06
N GLU A 67 15.98 13.17 41.08
CA GLU A 67 16.11 12.36 39.88
C GLU A 67 15.38 13.00 38.70
N TYR A 68 15.72 12.56 37.49
CA TYR A 68 15.02 12.94 36.27
C TYR A 68 14.86 11.72 35.38
N SER A 69 13.61 11.37 35.05
CA SER A 69 13.28 10.25 34.16
C SER A 69 12.84 10.75 32.79
N VAL A 70 13.34 10.11 31.74
CA VAL A 70 12.87 10.29 30.36
C VAL A 70 12.59 8.94 29.73
N THR A 71 11.44 8.83 29.07
CA THR A 71 11.09 7.64 28.29
C THR A 71 11.48 7.86 26.82
N VAL A 72 12.31 6.98 26.29
CA VAL A 72 12.73 7.00 24.88
C VAL A 72 12.05 5.86 24.12
N GLY A 73 11.62 6.09 22.88
CA GLY A 73 10.94 5.09 22.04
C GLY A 73 11.88 4.05 21.42
N SER A 74 12.82 3.53 22.20
CA SER A 74 13.75 2.50 21.77
C SER A 74 13.67 1.30 22.70
N THR A 75 13.67 0.10 22.13
CA THR A 75 13.67 -1.16 22.89
C THR A 75 15.07 -1.74 23.06
N ASN A 76 16.07 -1.19 22.35
CA ASN A 76 17.44 -1.66 22.37
C ASN A 76 18.42 -0.49 22.56
N VAL A 77 18.39 0.04 23.78
CA VAL A 77 19.33 1.08 24.22
C VAL A 77 20.58 0.43 24.82
N ARG A 78 21.77 0.86 24.38
CA ARG A 78 23.07 0.36 24.88
C ARG A 78 24.01 1.50 25.23
N SER A 79 25.07 1.17 25.95
CA SER A 79 26.17 2.11 26.24
C SER A 79 25.67 3.42 26.86
N THR A 80 24.71 3.30 27.79
CA THR A 80 24.03 4.45 28.38
C THR A 80 24.93 5.17 29.38
N GLN A 81 25.01 6.49 29.28
CA GLN A 81 25.73 7.33 30.23
C GLN A 81 25.01 8.65 30.48
N ALA A 82 25.16 9.17 31.68
CA ALA A 82 24.72 10.51 32.04
C ALA A 82 25.90 11.31 32.61
N PHE A 83 25.98 12.60 32.30
CA PHE A 83 27.07 13.46 32.77
C PHE A 83 26.65 14.93 32.83
N ASP A 84 27.31 15.70 33.68
CA ASP A 84 27.26 17.16 33.72
C ASP A 84 28.68 17.76 33.71
N ASP A 85 28.80 19.07 33.85
CA ASP A 85 30.09 19.77 33.83
C ASP A 85 31.04 19.32 34.96
N ALA A 86 30.52 18.68 36.02
CA ALA A 86 31.29 18.16 37.14
C ALA A 86 31.58 16.65 37.00
N GLY A 87 31.20 16.01 35.89
CA GLY A 87 31.54 14.62 35.55
C GLY A 87 30.33 13.69 35.45
N GLN A 88 30.59 12.39 35.59
CA GLN A 88 29.58 11.35 35.38
C GLN A 88 28.48 11.35 36.47
N LEU A 89 27.26 11.10 36.04
CA LEU A 89 26.07 10.92 36.87
C LEU A 89 25.63 9.45 36.84
N GLU A 90 24.96 9.03 37.91
CA GLU A 90 24.37 7.69 37.98
C GLU A 90 23.11 7.64 37.10
N LEU A 91 22.98 6.57 36.33
CA LEU A 91 21.90 6.37 35.37
C LEU A 91 21.39 4.94 35.49
N ALA A 92 20.08 4.78 35.64
CA ALA A 92 19.38 3.52 35.50
C ALA A 92 18.62 3.47 34.16
N ALA A 93 18.62 2.32 33.51
CA ALA A 93 17.86 2.07 32.29
C ALA A 93 16.90 0.89 32.52
N LYS A 94 15.60 1.14 32.36
CA LYS A 94 14.55 0.13 32.52
C LYS A 94 13.84 -0.09 31.18
N PRO A 95 14.10 -1.21 30.48
CA PRO A 95 13.42 -1.52 29.23
C PRO A 95 11.94 -1.86 29.48
N GLY A 96 11.07 -1.33 28.64
CA GLY A 96 9.66 -1.70 28.52
C GLY A 96 9.38 -2.47 27.22
N ASN A 97 8.11 -2.53 26.81
CA ASN A 97 7.72 -3.25 25.58
C ASN A 97 8.24 -2.54 24.32
N ASN A 98 8.00 -1.22 24.21
CA ASN A 98 8.29 -0.41 23.01
C ASN A 98 9.17 0.81 23.33
N THR A 99 9.55 0.97 24.59
CA THR A 99 10.26 2.13 25.12
C THR A 99 11.30 1.70 26.13
N THR A 100 12.25 2.58 26.45
CA THR A 100 13.17 2.42 27.58
C THR A 100 13.06 3.67 28.46
N GLU A 101 12.85 3.48 29.76
CA GLU A 101 12.89 4.55 30.74
C GLU A 101 14.34 4.74 31.21
N LEU A 102 14.85 5.97 31.10
CA LEU A 102 16.20 6.37 31.51
C LEU A 102 16.08 7.33 32.70
N THR A 103 16.54 6.91 33.87
CA THR A 103 16.46 7.68 35.12
C THR A 103 17.86 8.12 35.55
N VAL A 104 18.08 9.43 35.57
CA VAL A 104 19.33 10.05 36.04
C VAL A 104 19.17 10.46 37.50
N PHE A 105 20.08 10.03 38.37
CA PHE A 105 20.10 10.43 39.77
C PHE A 105 20.92 11.71 39.97
N LEU A 106 20.29 12.70 40.59
CA LEU A 106 20.73 14.09 40.71
C LEU A 106 21.07 14.49 42.17
N ASP A 107 20.70 13.64 43.13
CA ASP A 107 20.77 13.81 44.58
C ASP A 107 22.18 14.08 45.13
N LYS A 108 23.23 13.50 44.54
CA LYS A 108 24.63 13.70 44.97
C LYS A 108 25.14 15.13 44.79
N ARG A 109 24.46 15.94 43.96
CA ARG A 109 24.85 17.33 43.63
C ARG A 109 23.58 18.20 43.50
N PRO A 110 22.89 18.52 44.60
CA PRO A 110 21.60 19.21 44.54
C PRO A 110 21.76 20.66 44.07
N VAL A 111 20.83 21.11 43.23
CA VAL A 111 20.72 22.50 42.78
C VAL A 111 19.46 23.10 43.39
N VAL A 112 19.64 23.88 44.45
CA VAL A 112 18.55 24.48 45.23
C VAL A 112 18.45 25.97 44.93
N GLY A 113 17.23 26.49 44.92
CA GLY A 113 16.92 27.90 44.79
C GLY A 113 16.20 28.22 43.49
N SER A 114 15.19 29.11 43.59
CA SER A 114 14.39 29.55 42.45
C SER A 114 15.27 30.26 41.41
N GLY A 115 15.06 29.92 40.14
CA GLY A 115 15.83 30.39 38.99
C GLY A 115 17.18 29.70 38.78
N LYS A 116 17.57 28.72 39.61
CA LYS A 116 18.81 27.96 39.39
C LYS A 116 18.60 26.86 38.36
N THR A 117 19.49 26.80 37.37
CA THR A 117 19.44 25.82 36.29
C THR A 117 20.53 24.79 36.43
N ARG A 118 20.17 23.51 36.30
CA ARG A 118 21.11 22.41 36.12
C ARG A 118 21.10 21.97 34.66
N ARG A 119 22.29 21.87 34.05
CA ARG A 119 22.47 21.26 32.73
C ARG A 119 23.11 19.90 32.89
N PHE A 120 22.59 18.91 32.18
CA PHE A 120 23.18 17.57 32.11
C PHE A 120 22.83 16.91 30.77
N PHE A 121 23.52 15.81 30.49
CA PHE A 121 23.40 15.06 29.25
C PHE A 121 23.05 13.61 29.54
N ILE A 122 22.24 13.03 28.68
CA ILE A 122 21.99 11.58 28.60
C ILE A 122 22.44 11.16 27.21
N GLN A 123 23.37 10.21 27.12
CA GLN A 123 23.87 9.67 25.86
C GLN A 123 23.72 8.16 25.83
N TYR A 124 23.34 7.61 24.68
CA TYR A 124 23.23 6.19 24.45
C TYR A 124 23.36 5.83 22.97
N GLN A 125 23.57 4.54 22.69
CA GLN A 125 23.47 3.98 21.36
C GLN A 125 22.09 3.34 21.18
N SER A 126 21.42 3.64 20.07
CA SER A 126 20.14 3.05 19.69
C SER A 126 20.29 2.31 18.37
N TRP A 127 19.90 1.03 18.37
CA TRP A 127 19.99 0.16 17.20
C TRP A 127 18.73 0.16 16.34
N ASP A 128 17.68 0.83 16.81
CA ASP A 128 16.38 0.96 16.18
C ASP A 128 16.12 2.39 15.65
N ALA A 129 16.91 3.39 16.07
CA ALA A 129 16.80 4.75 15.56
C ALA A 129 17.33 4.91 14.13
N ALA A 130 18.16 4.00 13.63
CA ALA A 130 18.60 4.00 12.24
C ALA A 130 18.70 2.56 11.71
N THR A 131 18.14 2.31 10.54
CA THR A 131 18.21 1.02 9.86
C THR A 131 18.64 1.22 8.42
N SER A 132 19.70 0.53 8.01
CA SER A 132 20.13 0.45 6.61
C SER A 132 19.61 -0.85 6.00
N VAL A 133 18.79 -0.74 4.96
CA VAL A 133 18.24 -1.89 4.22
C VAL A 133 18.49 -1.65 2.75
N GLY A 134 19.28 -2.50 2.10
CA GLY A 134 19.64 -2.35 0.69
C GLY A 134 20.18 -0.95 0.39
N ARG A 135 19.43 -0.17 -0.38
CA ARG A 135 19.80 1.19 -0.82
C ARG A 135 19.31 2.30 0.09
N ILE A 136 18.60 1.96 1.17
CA ILE A 136 17.91 2.93 1.99
C ILE A 136 18.54 3.00 3.37
N LEU A 137 18.65 4.23 3.87
CA LEU A 137 18.78 4.51 5.29
C LEU A 137 17.48 5.13 5.77
N GLU A 138 16.87 4.49 6.76
CA GLU A 138 15.72 5.02 7.48
C GLU A 138 16.15 5.42 8.88
N VAL A 139 15.93 6.68 9.25
CA VAL A 139 16.19 7.21 10.60
C VAL A 139 14.86 7.53 11.26
N ASN A 140 14.64 6.96 12.44
CA ASN A 140 13.42 7.12 13.22
C ASN A 140 13.76 7.66 14.61
N ALA A 141 13.19 8.82 14.92
CA ALA A 141 13.27 9.45 16.22
C ALA A 141 11.85 9.59 16.80
N PRO A 142 11.43 8.64 17.65
CA PRO A 142 10.09 8.64 18.24
C PRO A 142 9.77 9.93 18.99
N LYS A 143 8.47 10.22 19.14
CA LYS A 143 8.03 11.39 19.89
C LYS A 143 8.47 11.27 21.35
N THR A 144 9.11 12.33 21.86
CA THR A 144 9.46 12.39 23.29
C THR A 144 8.19 12.61 24.12
N ALA A 145 8.00 11.79 25.16
CA ALA A 145 6.89 11.92 26.11
C ALA A 145 6.88 13.31 26.77
N ASN A 146 5.69 13.85 27.03
CA ASN A 146 5.47 15.17 27.65
C ASN A 146 6.16 16.34 26.95
N SER A 147 6.51 16.21 25.67
CA SER A 147 7.17 17.26 24.86
C SER A 147 6.43 18.61 24.85
N ASN A 148 5.11 18.60 25.10
CA ASN A 148 4.31 19.81 25.22
C ASN A 148 4.66 20.66 26.46
N GLU A 149 5.11 20.01 27.55
CA GLU A 149 5.43 20.64 28.83
C GLU A 149 6.79 21.32 28.86
N PHE A 150 7.69 20.96 27.93
CA PHE A 150 9.01 21.59 27.84
C PHE A 150 8.90 23.06 27.45
N ARG A 151 9.68 23.97 28.07
CA ARG A 151 9.79 25.36 27.62
C ARG A 151 10.32 25.39 26.18
N ASP A 152 11.50 24.81 26.00
CA ASP A 152 12.17 24.69 24.71
C ASP A 152 12.33 23.21 24.32
N TYR A 153 12.04 22.89 23.06
CA TYR A 153 12.30 21.57 22.50
C TYR A 153 12.92 21.72 21.11
N SER A 154 14.01 20.99 20.86
CA SER A 154 14.59 20.89 19.52
C SER A 154 15.21 19.53 19.28
N MET A 155 15.30 19.17 18.01
CA MET A 155 15.92 17.94 17.56
C MET A 155 16.83 18.21 16.37
N ARG A 156 17.95 17.50 16.31
CA ARG A 156 18.85 17.46 15.16
C ARG A 156 19.12 16.02 14.76
N ILE A 157 19.10 15.75 13.47
CA ILE A 157 19.53 14.49 12.87
C ILE A 157 20.72 14.79 11.96
N THR A 158 21.83 14.08 12.14
CA THR A 158 23.05 14.19 11.34
C THR A 158 23.31 12.85 10.66
N VAL A 159 23.37 12.86 9.33
CA VAL A 159 23.57 11.67 8.50
C VAL A 159 24.75 11.88 7.54
N PRO A 160 25.65 10.90 7.37
CA PRO A 160 26.77 11.00 6.43
C PRO A 160 26.28 11.15 4.99
N LYS A 161 26.95 12.01 4.22
CA LYS A 161 26.59 12.32 2.82
C LYS A 161 26.63 11.10 1.89
N LYS A 162 27.33 10.03 2.29
CA LYS A 162 27.32 8.70 1.63
C LYS A 162 25.90 8.17 1.38
N PHE A 163 24.95 8.45 2.26
CA PHE A 163 23.56 7.99 2.11
C PHE A 163 22.75 8.87 1.14
N GLY A 164 23.35 9.91 0.57
CA GLY A 164 22.70 10.83 -0.36
C GLY A 164 21.85 11.89 0.33
N SER A 165 21.00 12.55 -0.45
CA SER A 165 20.04 13.51 0.05
C SER A 165 18.77 12.79 0.52
N PRO A 166 18.08 13.30 1.56
CA PRO A 166 16.87 12.68 2.06
C PRO A 166 15.77 12.77 1.00
N SER A 167 15.15 11.63 0.70
CA SER A 167 14.00 11.53 -0.19
C SER A 167 12.71 11.95 0.52
N ARG A 168 12.69 11.80 1.85
CA ARG A 168 11.54 12.17 2.68
C ARG A 168 11.95 12.50 4.10
N ILE A 169 11.31 13.53 4.66
CA ILE A 169 11.40 13.89 6.07
C ILE A 169 10.00 14.25 6.56
N ILE A 170 9.56 13.59 7.62
CA ILE A 170 8.29 13.88 8.30
C ILE A 170 8.59 14.00 9.80
N PRO A 171 8.04 15.00 10.53
CA PRO A 171 7.25 16.13 10.06
C PRO A 171 8.10 17.16 9.30
N GLU A 172 7.52 18.30 8.94
CA GLU A 172 8.26 19.41 8.33
C GLU A 172 9.44 19.85 9.22
N TYR A 173 10.61 20.05 8.61
CA TYR A 173 11.81 20.49 9.31
C TYR A 173 11.93 22.02 9.36
N THR A 174 12.72 22.52 10.31
CA THR A 174 13.04 23.95 10.44
C THR A 174 14.16 24.36 9.49
N SER A 175 15.18 23.51 9.34
CA SER A 175 16.24 23.74 8.36
C SER A 175 16.93 22.43 7.95
N LEU A 176 17.33 22.36 6.69
CA LEU A 176 18.20 21.31 6.16
C LEU A 176 19.50 21.97 5.69
N ARG A 177 20.64 21.44 6.14
CA ARG A 177 21.98 21.91 5.75
C ARG A 177 22.81 20.73 5.29
N GLU A 178 23.40 20.84 4.12
CA GLU A 178 24.37 19.88 3.62
C GLU A 178 25.77 20.45 3.77
N THR A 179 26.66 19.73 4.46
CA THR A 179 28.09 20.02 4.51
C THR A 179 28.83 19.12 3.52
N ASN A 180 30.17 19.17 3.53
CA ASN A 180 30.98 18.24 2.73
C ASN A 180 30.86 16.80 3.24
N GLU A 181 30.61 16.62 4.54
CA GLU A 181 30.63 15.30 5.19
C GLU A 181 29.22 14.81 5.54
N ASN A 182 28.30 15.70 5.90
CA ASN A 182 27.03 15.33 6.52
C ASN A 182 25.84 16.14 6.00
N THR A 183 24.67 15.51 6.00
CA THR A 183 23.36 16.16 5.92
C THR A 183 22.82 16.35 7.34
N ILE A 184 22.46 17.58 7.68
CA ILE A 184 21.98 17.96 9.00
C ILE A 184 20.55 18.49 8.87
N VAL A 185 19.61 17.81 9.52
CA VAL A 185 18.20 18.20 9.59
C VAL A 185 17.90 18.69 10.99
N SER A 186 17.25 19.85 11.12
CA SER A 186 16.92 20.44 12.43
C SER A 186 15.43 20.75 12.55
N PHE A 187 14.90 20.56 13.75
CA PHE A 187 13.49 20.75 14.10
C PHE A 187 13.39 21.56 15.39
N ASN A 188 12.39 22.43 15.47
CA ASN A 188 11.98 23.14 16.67
C ASN A 188 10.69 22.53 17.26
N LYS A 189 10.29 23.02 18.44
CA LYS A 189 9.12 22.52 19.18
C LYS A 189 7.85 22.52 18.34
N ASP A 190 7.59 23.58 17.58
CA ASP A 190 6.36 23.74 16.78
C ASP A 190 6.19 22.67 15.71
N LYS A 191 7.30 22.16 15.19
CA LYS A 191 7.32 21.12 14.16
C LYS A 191 7.27 19.70 14.74
N LEU A 192 7.73 19.49 15.96
CA LEU A 192 7.83 18.17 16.61
C LEU A 192 6.51 17.73 17.26
N LYS A 193 5.43 17.71 16.48
CA LYS A 193 4.09 17.25 16.93
C LYS A 193 3.96 15.72 16.95
N SER A 194 4.73 15.02 16.11
CA SER A 194 4.84 13.56 15.98
C SER A 194 6.30 13.12 16.14
N GLY A 195 6.56 11.81 16.08
CA GLY A 195 7.92 11.31 15.85
C GLY A 195 8.47 11.78 14.50
N VAL A 196 9.80 11.82 14.39
CA VAL A 196 10.51 12.17 13.15
C VAL A 196 10.94 10.91 12.41
N THR A 197 10.66 10.86 11.12
CA THR A 197 11.21 9.88 10.18
C THR A 197 11.93 10.59 9.05
N ALA A 198 13.18 10.23 8.82
CA ALA A 198 13.97 10.69 7.68
C ALA A 198 14.41 9.48 6.85
N VAL A 199 14.02 9.45 5.58
CA VAL A 199 14.36 8.40 4.62
C VAL A 199 15.36 8.95 3.62
N PHE A 200 16.41 8.19 3.37
CA PHE A 200 17.43 8.45 2.37
C PHE A 200 17.37 7.31 1.36
N GLY A 201 17.01 7.62 0.12
CA GLY A 201 16.69 6.63 -0.93
C GLY A 201 15.21 6.64 -1.33
N THR A 202 14.92 6.43 -2.61
CA THR A 202 13.55 6.57 -3.17
C THR A 202 12.82 5.24 -3.38
N GLN A 203 13.56 4.13 -3.40
CA GLN A 203 13.04 2.79 -3.68
C GLN A 203 13.83 1.71 -2.95
N GLN A 204 13.17 0.60 -2.61
CA GLN A 204 13.80 -0.63 -2.11
C GLN A 204 13.45 -1.81 -3.00
N SER A 205 14.40 -2.69 -3.24
CA SER A 205 14.15 -3.95 -3.94
C SER A 205 14.31 -5.15 -3.00
N PHE A 206 13.47 -6.16 -3.18
CA PHE A 206 13.50 -7.39 -2.41
C PHE A 206 13.51 -8.59 -3.35
N LEU A 207 14.41 -9.54 -3.09
CA LEU A 207 14.37 -10.87 -3.69
C LEU A 207 13.43 -11.74 -2.86
N LEU A 208 12.43 -12.30 -3.51
CA LEU A 208 11.47 -13.20 -2.90
C LEU A 208 11.62 -14.60 -3.49
N LYS A 209 11.52 -15.60 -2.62
CA LYS A 209 11.27 -16.99 -3.00
C LYS A 209 10.04 -17.48 -2.27
N LEU A 210 9.00 -17.79 -3.02
CA LEU A 210 7.68 -18.17 -2.52
C LEU A 210 7.39 -19.61 -2.93
N THR A 211 7.03 -20.44 -1.95
CA THR A 211 6.65 -21.84 -2.17
C THR A 211 5.17 -22.01 -1.88
N TYR A 212 4.42 -22.54 -2.84
CA TYR A 212 2.98 -22.75 -2.75
C TYR A 212 2.69 -24.24 -2.79
N TYR A 213 2.06 -24.75 -1.74
CA TYR A 213 1.55 -26.12 -1.70
C TYR A 213 0.06 -26.13 -2.02
N LEU A 214 -0.31 -26.75 -3.13
CA LEU A 214 -1.69 -26.95 -3.56
C LEU A 214 -2.04 -28.43 -3.49
N GLU A 215 -3.29 -28.73 -3.13
CA GLU A 215 -3.80 -30.10 -3.12
C GLU A 215 -5.25 -30.12 -3.62
N ASN A 216 -5.59 -31.17 -4.36
CA ASN A 216 -6.97 -31.49 -4.71
C ASN A 216 -7.50 -32.63 -3.86
N LYS A 217 -8.13 -32.27 -2.72
CA LYS A 217 -8.79 -33.24 -1.82
C LYS A 217 -10.12 -33.80 -2.35
N SER A 218 -10.63 -33.33 -3.48
CA SER A 218 -11.89 -33.81 -4.03
C SER A 218 -11.69 -35.09 -4.86
N SER A 219 -12.78 -35.82 -5.11
CA SER A 219 -12.78 -37.04 -5.92
C SER A 219 -12.79 -36.80 -7.44
N VAL A 220 -12.76 -35.53 -7.87
CA VAL A 220 -12.80 -35.14 -9.27
C VAL A 220 -11.66 -34.18 -9.59
N LYS A 221 -11.31 -34.06 -10.87
CA LYS A 221 -10.38 -33.04 -11.33
C LYS A 221 -10.92 -31.64 -11.01
N THR A 222 -10.08 -30.78 -10.43
CA THR A 222 -10.48 -29.40 -10.08
C THR A 222 -9.43 -28.39 -10.49
N GLU A 223 -9.87 -27.18 -10.78
CA GLU A 223 -8.99 -26.03 -10.93
C GLU A 223 -8.72 -25.42 -9.56
N LYS A 224 -7.45 -25.23 -9.24
CA LYS A 224 -6.97 -24.54 -8.04
C LYS A 224 -6.34 -23.23 -8.44
N THR A 225 -6.64 -22.20 -7.66
CA THR A 225 -6.10 -20.85 -7.86
C THR A 225 -5.16 -20.50 -6.73
N LEU A 226 -4.00 -19.95 -7.07
CA LEU A 226 -3.10 -19.31 -6.11
C LEU A 226 -2.97 -17.82 -6.42
N ALA A 227 -2.91 -16.98 -5.39
CA ALA A 227 -2.58 -15.56 -5.56
C ALA A 227 -1.07 -15.39 -5.72
N LEU A 228 -0.71 -14.73 -6.81
CA LEU A 228 0.61 -14.21 -7.09
C LEU A 228 0.69 -12.79 -6.52
N VAL A 229 1.88 -12.41 -6.05
CA VAL A 229 2.25 -11.05 -5.67
C VAL A 229 1.97 -10.11 -6.85
N PRO A 230 0.99 -9.19 -6.74
CA PRO A 230 0.63 -8.31 -7.84
C PRO A 230 1.51 -7.05 -7.84
N ASP A 231 1.51 -6.33 -8.95
CA ASP A 231 1.88 -4.91 -8.90
C ASP A 231 0.83 -4.13 -8.10
N THR A 232 1.26 -3.08 -7.41
CA THR A 232 0.38 -2.03 -6.85
C THR A 232 0.81 -0.68 -7.42
N SER A 233 0.14 0.42 -7.08
CA SER A 233 0.57 1.75 -7.54
C SER A 233 2.01 2.09 -7.14
N ARG A 234 2.52 1.50 -6.05
CA ARG A 234 3.86 1.74 -5.49
C ARG A 234 4.78 0.52 -5.54
N GLN A 235 4.26 -0.63 -5.98
CA GLN A 235 4.98 -1.90 -6.04
C GLN A 235 5.07 -2.40 -7.48
N LYS A 236 6.29 -2.65 -7.96
CA LYS A 236 6.54 -3.29 -9.24
C LYS A 236 7.15 -4.68 -9.04
N VAL A 237 6.67 -5.66 -9.79
CA VAL A 237 7.06 -7.07 -9.66
C VAL A 237 7.66 -7.58 -10.98
N GLU A 238 8.78 -8.28 -10.86
CA GLU A 238 9.41 -9.09 -11.90
C GLU A 238 9.49 -10.54 -11.46
N TYR A 239 8.70 -11.42 -12.08
CA TYR A 239 8.83 -12.86 -11.88
C TYR A 239 9.96 -13.44 -12.72
N ARG A 240 11.07 -13.83 -12.08
CA ARG A 240 12.17 -14.52 -12.75
C ARG A 240 11.80 -15.96 -13.12
N SER A 241 11.06 -16.63 -12.25
CA SER A 241 10.53 -17.97 -12.52
C SER A 241 9.22 -18.22 -11.77
N LEU A 242 8.39 -19.10 -12.35
CA LEU A 242 7.22 -19.69 -11.70
C LEU A 242 7.10 -21.12 -12.24
N THR A 243 7.44 -22.10 -11.39
CA THR A 243 7.55 -23.51 -11.78
C THR A 243 6.70 -24.41 -10.88
N PRO A 244 5.77 -25.21 -11.44
CA PRO A 244 5.44 -25.31 -12.86
C PRO A 244 4.66 -24.07 -13.36
N ARG A 245 4.66 -23.89 -14.68
CA ARG A 245 3.91 -22.82 -15.33
C ARG A 245 2.40 -23.03 -15.11
N PRO A 246 1.65 -21.99 -14.71
CA PRO A 246 0.20 -22.09 -14.60
C PRO A 246 -0.45 -22.21 -15.97
N LYS A 247 -1.67 -22.74 -15.99
CA LYS A 247 -2.50 -22.81 -17.20
C LYS A 247 -2.90 -21.42 -17.67
N LYS A 248 -3.19 -20.52 -16.73
CA LYS A 248 -3.66 -19.17 -16.96
C LYS A 248 -3.30 -18.27 -15.79
N ILE A 249 -3.10 -16.98 -16.07
CA ILE A 249 -3.01 -15.92 -15.07
C ILE A 249 -4.04 -14.83 -15.42
N GLU A 250 -4.82 -14.41 -14.43
CA GLU A 250 -5.86 -13.39 -14.55
C GLU A 250 -5.80 -12.37 -13.41
N THR A 251 -6.47 -11.24 -13.59
CA THR A 251 -6.71 -10.27 -12.51
C THR A 251 -8.12 -10.44 -11.95
N ASP A 252 -8.28 -10.42 -10.63
CA ASP A 252 -9.59 -10.25 -10.02
C ASP A 252 -10.02 -8.77 -9.96
N SER A 253 -11.18 -8.50 -9.35
CA SER A 253 -11.70 -7.13 -9.21
C SER A 253 -10.89 -6.24 -8.28
N ASP A 254 -10.08 -6.82 -7.39
CA ASP A 254 -9.27 -6.09 -6.40
C ASP A 254 -7.87 -5.77 -6.93
N GLY A 255 -7.50 -6.38 -8.06
CA GLY A 255 -6.22 -6.22 -8.73
C GLY A 255 -5.24 -7.36 -8.46
N ASN A 256 -5.65 -8.41 -7.75
CA ASN A 256 -4.79 -9.56 -7.48
C ASN A 256 -4.53 -10.37 -8.73
N TRP A 257 -3.32 -10.91 -8.84
CA TRP A 257 -2.96 -11.83 -9.92
C TRP A 257 -3.24 -13.26 -9.49
N LEU A 258 -4.12 -13.94 -10.21
CA LEU A 258 -4.60 -15.28 -9.89
C LEU A 258 -4.07 -16.27 -10.92
N ALA A 259 -3.25 -17.21 -10.46
CA ALA A 259 -2.70 -18.28 -11.29
C ALA A 259 -3.50 -19.58 -11.11
N SER A 260 -3.98 -20.14 -12.22
CA SER A 260 -4.82 -21.35 -12.23
C SER A 260 -4.01 -22.59 -12.60
N TYR A 261 -4.20 -23.66 -11.82
CA TYR A 261 -3.62 -24.98 -12.03
C TYR A 261 -4.74 -26.03 -12.04
N GLU A 262 -4.70 -26.94 -13.01
CA GLU A 262 -5.59 -28.09 -13.01
C GLU A 262 -4.93 -29.24 -12.26
N LEU A 263 -5.60 -29.74 -11.22
CA LEU A 263 -5.13 -30.86 -10.41
C LEU A 263 -6.12 -32.03 -10.54
N GLU A 264 -5.59 -33.21 -10.85
CA GLU A 264 -6.34 -34.46 -10.80
C GLU A 264 -6.78 -34.79 -9.36
N SER A 265 -7.71 -35.73 -9.21
CA SER A 265 -8.20 -36.15 -7.88
C SER A 265 -7.06 -36.66 -7.01
N GLY A 266 -6.88 -36.09 -5.82
CA GLY A 266 -5.82 -36.45 -4.87
C GLY A 266 -4.42 -35.94 -5.24
N GLU A 267 -4.27 -35.19 -6.33
CA GLU A 267 -2.98 -34.63 -6.74
C GLU A 267 -2.51 -33.53 -5.76
N GLU A 268 -1.22 -33.55 -5.46
CA GLU A 268 -0.52 -32.48 -4.74
C GLU A 268 0.47 -31.80 -5.70
N LEU A 269 0.50 -30.47 -5.67
CA LEU A 269 1.34 -29.66 -6.53
C LEU A 269 2.15 -28.68 -5.67
N THR A 270 3.46 -28.62 -5.90
CA THR A 270 4.31 -27.57 -5.34
C THR A 270 4.70 -26.61 -6.45
N ALA A 271 4.26 -25.35 -6.34
CA ALA A 271 4.69 -24.28 -7.22
C ALA A 271 5.72 -23.39 -6.50
N ILE A 272 6.83 -23.07 -7.17
CA ILE A 272 7.88 -22.21 -6.64
C ILE A 272 7.99 -20.98 -7.54
N ALA A 273 7.90 -19.81 -6.93
CA ALA A 273 8.09 -18.53 -7.59
C ALA A 273 9.35 -17.84 -7.06
N GLU A 274 10.19 -17.37 -7.97
CA GLU A 274 11.31 -16.49 -7.67
C GLU A 274 11.07 -15.16 -8.37
N LEU A 275 11.10 -14.07 -7.61
CA LEU A 275 10.72 -12.75 -8.10
C LEU A 275 11.52 -11.65 -7.40
N VAL A 276 11.60 -10.51 -8.08
CA VAL A 276 12.06 -9.25 -7.50
C VAL A 276 10.86 -8.33 -7.35
N VAL A 277 10.72 -7.74 -6.17
CA VAL A 277 9.71 -6.72 -5.88
C VAL A 277 10.45 -5.41 -5.62
N GLU A 278 10.09 -4.37 -6.35
CA GLU A 278 10.53 -3.01 -6.12
C GLU A 278 9.40 -2.18 -5.51
N VAL A 279 9.65 -1.62 -4.33
CA VAL A 279 8.72 -0.74 -3.61
C VAL A 279 9.22 0.69 -3.74
N ASN A 280 8.32 1.61 -4.07
CA ASN A 280 8.60 3.02 -4.35
C ASN A 280 7.86 3.94 -3.37
N LEU A 281 8.45 5.09 -3.06
CA LEU A 281 7.80 6.10 -2.21
C LEU A 281 6.60 6.76 -2.88
N ASP A 282 6.70 6.95 -4.20
CA ASP A 282 5.68 7.56 -5.02
C ASP A 282 4.97 6.51 -5.86
N GLN A 283 3.78 6.85 -6.37
CA GLN A 283 3.00 5.96 -7.22
C GLN A 283 3.59 5.96 -8.64
N THR A 284 4.31 4.89 -8.99
CA THR A 284 5.04 4.76 -10.26
C THR A 284 4.37 3.81 -11.24
N VAL A 285 3.49 2.91 -10.78
CA VAL A 285 2.86 1.90 -11.62
C VAL A 285 1.40 2.27 -11.91
N PRO A 286 0.97 2.38 -13.18
CA PRO A 286 -0.38 2.78 -13.55
C PRO A 286 -1.35 1.59 -13.50
N VAL A 287 -1.48 0.96 -12.33
CA VAL A 287 -2.42 -0.15 -12.12
C VAL A 287 -3.88 0.31 -12.30
N PRO A 288 -4.76 -0.50 -12.91
CA PRO A 288 -6.18 -0.16 -13.00
C PRO A 288 -6.81 0.00 -11.62
N THR A 289 -7.46 1.14 -11.36
CA THR A 289 -8.04 1.47 -10.05
C THR A 289 -9.47 0.96 -9.84
N GLY A 290 -10.16 0.58 -10.93
CA GLY A 290 -11.56 0.16 -10.89
C GLY A 290 -12.53 1.29 -10.47
N ASN A 291 -13.76 0.93 -10.13
CA ASN A 291 -14.71 1.86 -9.50
C ASN A 291 -14.43 1.88 -7.99
N SER A 292 -14.15 3.03 -7.38
CA SER A 292 -13.88 3.06 -5.93
C SER A 292 -15.16 2.83 -5.09
N GLN A 293 -16.35 3.13 -5.60
CA GLN A 293 -17.60 2.98 -4.83
C GLN A 293 -17.95 1.52 -4.50
N ASP A 294 -17.34 0.61 -5.22
CA ASP A 294 -17.42 -0.82 -5.04
C ASP A 294 -16.87 -1.32 -3.68
N TYR A 295 -16.11 -0.49 -2.97
CA TYR A 295 -15.43 -0.81 -1.71
C TYR A 295 -16.05 -0.14 -0.49
N LEU A 296 -17.37 0.06 -0.50
CA LEU A 296 -18.15 0.57 0.64
C LEU A 296 -18.93 -0.53 1.39
N GLY A 297 -18.93 -1.76 0.85
CA GLY A 297 -19.77 -2.85 1.35
C GLY A 297 -19.39 -3.37 2.73
N GLU A 298 -20.38 -3.97 3.41
CA GLU A 298 -20.20 -4.70 4.66
C GLU A 298 -19.59 -6.09 4.44
N SER A 299 -18.90 -6.60 5.46
CA SER A 299 -18.43 -7.98 5.51
C SER A 299 -18.48 -8.53 6.93
N VAL A 300 -18.13 -9.81 7.09
CA VAL A 300 -18.05 -10.47 8.41
C VAL A 300 -17.04 -9.80 9.35
N TYR A 301 -16.02 -9.10 8.83
CA TYR A 301 -15.01 -8.38 9.63
C TYR A 301 -15.12 -6.85 9.55
N TRP A 302 -15.81 -6.34 8.52
CA TRP A 302 -16.04 -4.90 8.32
C TRP A 302 -17.52 -4.60 8.51
N GLN A 303 -17.98 -4.60 9.76
CA GLN A 303 -19.40 -4.48 10.12
C GLN A 303 -19.92 -3.04 9.99
N THR A 304 -19.93 -2.50 8.77
CA THR A 304 -20.30 -1.11 8.47
C THR A 304 -21.72 -0.74 8.90
N GLN A 305 -22.61 -1.73 9.06
CA GLN A 305 -23.99 -1.49 9.42
C GLN A 305 -24.24 -1.49 10.93
N ASP A 306 -23.24 -1.88 11.73
CA ASP A 306 -23.33 -1.93 13.19
C ASP A 306 -23.60 -0.52 13.78
N PRO A 307 -24.54 -0.38 14.74
CA PRO A 307 -24.89 0.92 15.31
C PRO A 307 -23.71 1.68 15.93
N ALA A 308 -22.78 1.00 16.60
CA ALA A 308 -21.63 1.64 17.23
C ALA A 308 -20.64 2.16 16.16
N ILE A 309 -20.44 1.39 15.09
CA ILE A 309 -19.61 1.80 13.95
C ILE A 309 -20.23 3.01 13.24
N LYS A 310 -21.55 3.01 13.01
CA LYS A 310 -22.25 4.15 12.41
C LYS A 310 -22.15 5.40 13.26
N GLU A 311 -22.37 5.30 14.57
CA GLU A 311 -22.30 6.46 15.46
C GLU A 311 -20.91 7.11 15.44
N LEU A 312 -19.85 6.29 15.41
CA LEU A 312 -18.48 6.77 15.29
C LEU A 312 -18.20 7.37 13.90
N ALA A 313 -18.62 6.71 12.82
CA ALA A 313 -18.50 7.22 11.45
C ALA A 313 -19.32 8.51 11.21
N ASP A 314 -20.32 8.78 12.06
CA ASP A 314 -21.03 10.05 12.07
C ASP A 314 -20.25 11.21 12.69
N LYS A 315 -19.26 10.90 13.51
CA LYS A 315 -18.37 11.88 14.15
C LYS A 315 -17.04 12.00 13.41
N LEU A 316 -16.49 10.88 12.95
CA LEU A 316 -15.20 10.74 12.28
C LEU A 316 -15.42 10.75 10.77
N LYS A 317 -15.30 11.92 10.13
CA LYS A 317 -15.69 12.10 8.72
C LYS A 317 -14.53 12.03 7.75
N THR A 318 -13.30 12.16 8.24
CA THR A 318 -12.09 12.12 7.41
C THR A 318 -11.24 10.87 7.67
N PRO A 319 -10.45 10.40 6.69
CA PRO A 319 -9.51 9.31 6.90
C PRO A 319 -8.56 9.55 8.08
N LYS A 320 -8.14 10.82 8.28
CA LYS A 320 -7.23 11.18 9.38
C LYS A 320 -7.87 11.05 10.75
N GLU A 321 -9.08 11.55 10.93
CA GLU A 321 -9.81 11.42 12.20
C GLU A 321 -10.07 9.96 12.55
N ILE A 322 -10.42 9.13 11.56
CA ILE A 322 -10.62 7.68 11.73
C ILE A 322 -9.30 7.01 12.12
N TYR A 323 -8.21 7.32 11.41
CA TYR A 323 -6.89 6.80 11.71
C TYR A 323 -6.44 7.14 13.14
N ASP A 324 -6.56 8.40 13.54
CA ASP A 324 -6.18 8.87 14.87
C ASP A 324 -6.99 8.16 15.95
N PHE A 325 -8.31 8.04 15.74
CA PHE A 325 -9.18 7.30 16.64
C PHE A 325 -8.74 5.84 16.81
N VAL A 326 -8.39 5.14 15.73
CA VAL A 326 -7.92 3.75 15.79
C VAL A 326 -6.61 3.65 16.57
N VAL A 327 -5.63 4.51 16.27
CA VAL A 327 -4.32 4.53 16.94
C VAL A 327 -4.45 4.84 18.44
N GLU A 328 -5.31 5.79 18.80
CA GLU A 328 -5.55 6.19 20.19
C GLU A 328 -6.32 5.12 20.98
N THR A 329 -7.30 4.49 20.36
CA THR A 329 -8.22 3.54 21.01
C THR A 329 -7.58 2.17 21.22
N LEU A 330 -6.93 1.61 20.20
CA LEU A 330 -6.45 0.22 20.24
C LEU A 330 -5.06 0.09 20.87
N SER A 331 -4.80 -1.05 21.50
CA SER A 331 -3.48 -1.46 21.99
C SER A 331 -3.09 -2.82 21.41
N TYR A 332 -1.81 -2.97 21.06
CA TYR A 332 -1.31 -4.15 20.39
C TYR A 332 -1.03 -5.30 21.38
N ASP A 333 -1.63 -6.47 21.13
CA ASP A 333 -1.40 -7.69 21.92
C ASP A 333 -0.35 -8.59 21.27
N TYR A 334 0.89 -8.45 21.73
CA TYR A 334 2.03 -9.25 21.31
C TYR A 334 1.85 -10.75 21.58
N SER A 335 1.20 -11.12 22.69
CA SER A 335 0.99 -12.53 23.04
C SER A 335 0.03 -13.19 22.07
N ARG A 336 -1.05 -12.50 21.71
CA ARG A 336 -2.00 -13.00 20.72
C ARG A 336 -1.39 -13.09 19.32
N ALA A 337 -0.53 -12.15 18.93
CA ALA A 337 0.21 -12.22 17.67
C ALA A 337 1.14 -13.46 17.62
N GLU A 338 1.91 -13.70 18.68
CA GLU A 338 2.82 -14.85 18.78
C GLU A 338 2.08 -16.20 18.83
N ASN A 339 0.86 -16.23 19.37
CA ASN A 339 0.06 -17.44 19.51
C ASN A 339 -0.85 -17.72 18.31
N GLY A 340 -0.85 -16.86 17.28
CA GLY A 340 -1.66 -17.05 16.08
C GLY A 340 -3.15 -16.82 16.36
N GLY A 341 -3.48 -15.68 16.99
CA GLY A 341 -4.85 -15.30 17.28
C GLY A 341 -5.76 -15.31 16.05
N VAL A 342 -6.98 -15.79 16.22
CA VAL A 342 -8.02 -15.79 15.17
C VAL A 342 -8.53 -14.36 14.99
N ARG A 343 -8.56 -13.85 13.75
CA ARG A 343 -9.11 -12.52 13.40
C ARG A 343 -10.51 -12.33 13.97
N ARG A 344 -10.77 -11.17 14.59
CA ARG A 344 -12.03 -10.87 15.29
C ARG A 344 -12.92 -9.83 14.58
N GLY A 345 -12.36 -8.99 13.71
CA GLY A 345 -13.10 -7.94 13.02
C GLY A 345 -13.26 -6.64 13.82
N ALA A 346 -13.90 -5.65 13.20
CA ALA A 346 -13.96 -4.27 13.69
C ALA A 346 -14.74 -4.11 15.00
N ILE A 347 -15.93 -4.70 15.10
CA ILE A 347 -16.78 -4.52 16.29
C ILE A 347 -16.16 -5.15 17.53
N GLU A 348 -15.53 -6.32 17.39
CA GLU A 348 -14.83 -6.99 18.49
C GLU A 348 -13.57 -6.23 18.89
N ALA A 349 -12.85 -5.61 17.94
CA ALA A 349 -11.74 -4.72 18.23
C ALA A 349 -12.18 -3.51 19.05
N LEU A 350 -13.33 -2.91 18.70
CA LEU A 350 -13.89 -1.77 19.43
C LEU A 350 -14.33 -2.16 20.86
N ASN A 351 -14.92 -3.34 21.02
CA ASN A 351 -15.36 -3.84 22.33
C ASN A 351 -14.20 -4.30 23.22
N ASN A 352 -13.11 -4.78 22.62
CA ASN A 352 -11.93 -5.31 23.33
C ASN A 352 -10.64 -4.62 22.85
N PRO A 353 -10.48 -3.30 23.09
CA PRO A 353 -9.45 -2.49 22.45
C PRO A 353 -8.02 -2.88 22.80
N VAL A 354 -7.81 -3.59 23.93
CA VAL A 354 -6.48 -3.99 24.40
C VAL A 354 -5.98 -5.34 23.86
N GLU A 355 -6.82 -6.08 23.13
CA GLU A 355 -6.50 -7.42 22.61
C GLU A 355 -6.37 -7.44 21.06
N SER A 356 -5.88 -6.35 20.47
CA SER A 356 -5.85 -6.17 19.01
C SER A 356 -4.51 -6.57 18.39
N ILE A 357 -4.53 -7.18 17.21
CA ILE A 357 -3.37 -7.36 16.32
C ILE A 357 -3.60 -6.62 14.99
N CYS A 358 -2.66 -6.66 14.04
CA CYS A 358 -2.69 -5.83 12.82
C CYS A 358 -4.01 -5.93 12.01
N THR A 359 -4.64 -7.11 12.02
CA THR A 359 -5.94 -7.33 11.37
C THR A 359 -7.06 -6.54 12.04
N GLU A 360 -7.11 -6.44 13.37
CA GLU A 360 -8.15 -5.67 14.06
C GLU A 360 -7.96 -4.15 13.89
N PHE A 361 -6.71 -3.69 13.88
CA PHE A 361 -6.40 -2.29 13.53
C PHE A 361 -6.87 -1.96 12.12
N THR A 362 -6.59 -2.83 11.16
CA THR A 362 -7.02 -2.70 9.76
C THR A 362 -8.54 -2.78 9.62
N ASP A 363 -9.17 -3.74 10.29
CA ASP A 363 -10.62 -3.97 10.25
C ASP A 363 -11.40 -2.78 10.80
N LEU A 364 -10.99 -2.26 11.96
CA LEU A 364 -11.67 -1.11 12.57
C LEU A 364 -11.56 0.13 11.69
N PHE A 365 -10.37 0.39 11.12
CA PHE A 365 -10.21 1.49 10.18
C PHE A 365 -11.13 1.33 8.96
N ILE A 366 -11.12 0.16 8.30
CA ILE A 366 -11.92 -0.08 7.10
C ILE A 366 -13.42 0.03 7.40
N ALA A 367 -13.90 -0.55 8.50
CA ALA A 367 -15.31 -0.50 8.86
C ALA A 367 -15.79 0.94 9.08
N LEU A 368 -15.02 1.75 9.81
CA LEU A 368 -15.32 3.16 10.05
C LEU A 368 -15.25 3.98 8.75
N ALA A 369 -14.20 3.79 7.94
CA ALA A 369 -14.04 4.49 6.67
C ALA A 369 -15.21 4.20 5.72
N ARG A 370 -15.55 2.93 5.53
CA ARG A 370 -16.67 2.52 4.68
C ARG A 370 -18.01 3.04 5.18
N ALA A 371 -18.26 2.98 6.50
CA ALA A 371 -19.46 3.55 7.11
C ALA A 371 -19.53 5.09 6.95
N ALA A 372 -18.39 5.77 6.91
CA ALA A 372 -18.29 7.21 6.62
C ALA A 372 -18.38 7.56 5.12
N GLY A 373 -18.55 6.57 4.23
CA GLY A 373 -18.63 6.78 2.78
C GLY A 373 -17.27 6.99 2.10
N ILE A 374 -16.19 6.54 2.74
CA ILE A 374 -14.82 6.52 2.22
C ILE A 374 -14.51 5.07 1.80
N PRO A 375 -14.31 4.80 0.50
CA PRO A 375 -13.89 3.48 0.07
C PRO A 375 -12.58 3.07 0.72
N ALA A 376 -12.52 1.85 1.25
CA ALA A 376 -11.32 1.33 1.92
C ALA A 376 -11.18 -0.19 1.71
N ARG A 377 -9.96 -0.70 1.71
CA ARG A 377 -9.63 -2.12 1.51
C ARG A 377 -8.39 -2.51 2.31
N GLU A 378 -8.18 -3.80 2.49
CA GLU A 378 -7.03 -4.36 3.21
C GLU A 378 -5.95 -4.79 2.21
N HIS A 379 -4.69 -4.57 2.58
CA HIS A 379 -3.54 -5.26 2.02
C HIS A 379 -3.07 -6.30 3.02
N ASP A 380 -2.75 -7.49 2.54
CA ASP A 380 -2.12 -8.55 3.32
C ASP A 380 -0.81 -8.94 2.61
N GLY A 381 0.29 -8.95 3.35
CA GLY A 381 1.61 -9.07 2.76
C GLY A 381 2.73 -9.20 3.77
N PHE A 382 3.93 -8.78 3.38
CA PHE A 382 5.11 -8.84 4.23
C PHE A 382 5.66 -7.44 4.48
N ALA A 383 5.96 -7.10 5.72
CA ALA A 383 6.54 -5.82 6.07
C ALA A 383 7.94 -6.02 6.67
N TYR A 384 8.98 -5.63 5.92
CA TYR A 384 10.36 -5.89 6.33
C TYR A 384 10.72 -5.10 7.59
N THR A 385 11.26 -5.78 8.60
CA THR A 385 11.66 -5.14 9.85
C THR A 385 12.89 -5.80 10.46
N THR A 386 13.76 -4.98 11.04
CA THR A 386 14.88 -5.42 11.89
C THR A 386 14.49 -5.44 13.37
N ASN A 387 13.34 -4.87 13.73
CA ASN A 387 12.82 -4.81 15.10
C ASN A 387 11.33 -5.21 15.15
N PRO A 388 11.02 -6.51 15.28
CA PRO A 388 9.65 -7.00 15.29
C PRO A 388 8.83 -6.58 16.53
N LYS A 389 9.44 -5.96 17.56
CA LYS A 389 8.70 -5.40 18.69
C LYS A 389 8.06 -4.06 18.35
N LEU A 390 8.81 -3.19 17.66
CA LEU A 390 8.32 -1.87 17.23
C LEU A 390 7.46 -1.95 15.98
N ARG A 391 7.75 -2.91 15.11
CA ARG A 391 7.06 -3.14 13.83
C ARG A 391 6.63 -4.60 13.78
N PRO A 392 5.57 -4.95 14.54
CA PRO A 392 5.17 -6.34 14.64
C PRO A 392 4.56 -6.82 13.34
N LEU A 393 4.66 -8.13 13.17
CA LEU A 393 4.08 -8.89 12.10
C LEU A 393 3.13 -9.92 12.75
N SER A 394 2.04 -10.24 12.07
CA SER A 394 1.04 -11.20 12.52
C SER A 394 1.25 -12.57 11.88
N LEU A 395 0.97 -13.62 12.65
CA LEU A 395 0.97 -15.04 12.27
C LEU A 395 2.33 -15.77 12.33
N LYS A 396 2.27 -16.97 12.92
CA LYS A 396 3.42 -17.86 13.10
C LYS A 396 3.98 -18.35 11.75
N LYS A 397 5.32 -18.25 11.65
CA LYS A 397 6.27 -18.81 10.64
C LYS A 397 6.54 -17.95 9.42
N ASP A 398 5.54 -17.61 8.61
CA ASP A 398 5.75 -16.76 7.43
C ASP A 398 5.53 -15.26 7.70
N ILE A 399 5.16 -14.93 8.95
CA ILE A 399 5.01 -13.58 9.55
C ILE A 399 4.57 -12.52 8.53
N LEU A 400 3.25 -12.45 8.32
CA LEU A 400 2.64 -11.49 7.42
C LEU A 400 2.21 -10.23 8.19
N HIS A 401 1.73 -9.23 7.49
CA HIS A 401 1.21 -8.00 8.06
C HIS A 401 0.00 -7.54 7.27
N ALA A 402 -0.95 -6.94 7.97
CA ALA A 402 -2.16 -6.41 7.36
C ALA A 402 -2.25 -4.91 7.64
N TRP A 403 -2.54 -4.13 6.61
CA TRP A 403 -2.71 -2.68 6.71
C TRP A 403 -3.81 -2.18 5.77
N PRO A 404 -4.50 -1.07 6.11
CA PRO A 404 -5.56 -0.53 5.27
C PRO A 404 -5.05 0.41 4.16
N GLU A 405 -5.86 0.51 3.13
CA GLU A 405 -5.75 1.49 2.06
C GLU A 405 -7.11 2.16 1.86
N TYR A 406 -7.14 3.49 1.70
CA TYR A 406 -8.39 4.24 1.45
C TYR A 406 -8.32 5.00 0.13
N TRP A 407 -9.49 5.27 -0.45
CA TRP A 407 -9.60 6.08 -1.65
C TRP A 407 -9.65 7.57 -1.27
N ASP A 408 -8.62 8.31 -1.65
CA ASP A 408 -8.61 9.75 -1.56
C ASP A 408 -9.35 10.34 -2.77
N LYS A 409 -10.50 10.96 -2.49
CA LYS A 409 -11.36 11.57 -3.52
C LYS A 409 -10.74 12.83 -4.13
N GLU A 410 -9.87 13.53 -3.41
CA GLU A 410 -9.25 14.78 -3.89
C GLU A 410 -8.16 14.49 -4.92
N THR A 411 -7.32 13.51 -4.64
CA THR A 411 -6.23 13.09 -5.55
C THR A 411 -6.67 12.06 -6.58
N GLY A 412 -7.79 11.35 -6.34
CA GLY A 412 -8.25 10.27 -7.21
C GLY A 412 -7.32 9.05 -7.15
N GLN A 413 -6.72 8.81 -5.98
CA GLN A 413 -5.72 7.76 -5.77
C GLN A 413 -6.05 6.95 -4.53
N TRP A 414 -5.62 5.71 -4.53
CA TRP A 414 -5.59 4.90 -3.32
C TRP A 414 -4.38 5.27 -2.46
N VAL A 415 -4.58 5.43 -1.15
CA VAL A 415 -3.56 5.84 -0.18
C VAL A 415 -3.46 4.78 0.91
N GLU A 416 -2.29 4.15 1.00
CA GLU A 416 -1.98 3.14 2.02
C GLU A 416 -1.47 3.81 3.30
N ILE A 417 -1.93 3.29 4.44
CA ILE A 417 -1.57 3.78 5.78
C ILE A 417 -1.39 2.60 6.73
N ASP A 418 -0.71 2.80 7.86
CA ASP A 418 -0.57 1.74 8.88
C ASP A 418 -0.82 2.27 10.30
N PRO A 419 -2.01 2.05 10.87
CA PRO A 419 -2.31 2.43 12.25
C PRO A 419 -1.65 1.49 13.28
N THR A 420 -1.31 0.26 12.90
CA THR A 420 -0.62 -0.69 13.77
C THR A 420 0.78 -0.19 14.07
N TRP A 421 1.57 0.08 13.03
CA TRP A 421 2.95 0.51 13.20
C TRP A 421 3.05 1.90 13.81
N ALA A 422 2.12 2.83 13.52
CA ALA A 422 2.11 4.10 14.24
C ALA A 422 1.91 3.96 15.76
N LYS A 423 1.03 3.04 16.18
CA LYS A 423 0.84 2.72 17.61
C LYS A 423 2.10 2.12 18.21
N THR A 424 2.72 1.15 17.55
CA THR A 424 3.83 0.37 18.13
C THR A 424 5.20 1.05 18.04
N THR A 425 5.36 2.04 17.16
CA THR A 425 6.61 2.81 17.00
C THR A 425 6.66 4.13 17.77
N GLY A 426 5.68 4.40 18.64
CA GLY A 426 5.68 5.60 19.48
C GLY A 426 5.34 6.89 18.72
N GLY A 427 4.39 6.81 17.79
CA GLY A 427 3.84 7.97 17.08
C GLY A 427 4.66 8.43 15.88
N ILE A 428 5.37 7.51 15.22
CA ILE A 428 5.84 7.73 13.85
C ILE A 428 4.61 7.87 12.94
N ASP A 429 4.69 8.80 12.00
CA ASP A 429 3.61 9.07 11.06
C ASP A 429 3.61 8.04 9.92
N TYR A 430 2.65 7.12 9.98
CA TYR A 430 2.32 6.16 8.91
C TYR A 430 1.00 6.51 8.20
N PHE A 431 0.50 7.73 8.38
CA PHE A 431 -0.69 8.24 7.70
C PHE A 431 -0.34 9.07 6.49
N SER A 432 0.57 10.05 6.65
CA SER A 432 0.86 11.03 5.58
C SER A 432 1.56 10.38 4.38
N LYS A 433 2.42 9.39 4.64
CA LYS A 433 2.99 8.46 3.65
C LYS A 433 3.39 7.17 4.37
N LEU A 434 3.15 6.00 3.76
CA LEU A 434 3.70 4.72 4.22
C LEU A 434 5.22 4.65 3.96
N ASP A 435 5.88 3.49 3.98
CA ASP A 435 7.33 3.34 3.84
C ASP A 435 7.75 2.51 2.61
N LEU A 436 9.00 2.04 2.62
CA LEU A 436 9.62 1.19 1.60
C LEU A 436 9.80 -0.26 2.08
N ALA A 437 9.13 -0.63 3.18
CA ALA A 437 9.25 -1.93 3.84
C ALA A 437 8.04 -2.84 3.58
N HIS A 438 6.87 -2.26 3.27
CA HIS A 438 5.64 -3.00 2.98
C HIS A 438 5.64 -3.59 1.56
N ILE A 439 5.39 -4.90 1.47
CA ILE A 439 5.28 -5.67 0.23
C ILE A 439 3.91 -6.33 0.21
N THR A 440 3.03 -5.90 -0.68
CA THR A 440 1.67 -6.45 -0.83
C THR A 440 1.74 -7.84 -1.47
N PHE A 441 1.15 -8.86 -0.83
CA PHE A 441 0.97 -10.19 -1.44
C PHE A 441 -0.43 -10.41 -1.97
N ALA A 442 -1.45 -9.85 -1.29
CA ALA A 442 -2.83 -9.83 -1.73
C ALA A 442 -3.53 -8.55 -1.28
N ILE A 443 -4.56 -8.17 -2.03
CA ILE A 443 -5.46 -7.06 -1.77
C ILE A 443 -6.84 -7.65 -1.50
N HIS A 444 -7.41 -7.34 -0.34
CA HIS A 444 -8.74 -7.76 0.08
C HIS A 444 -9.68 -6.56 0.10
N GLY A 445 -10.53 -6.43 -0.91
CA GLY A 445 -11.51 -5.36 -0.99
C GLY A 445 -12.95 -5.87 -1.02
N LYS A 446 -13.26 -6.77 -1.95
CA LYS A 446 -14.59 -7.39 -2.08
C LYS A 446 -14.81 -8.53 -1.10
N SER A 447 -13.77 -9.34 -0.89
CA SER A 447 -13.75 -10.39 0.11
C SER A 447 -12.73 -10.01 1.18
N PRO A 448 -13.04 -10.18 2.48
CA PRO A 448 -12.08 -9.90 3.53
C PRO A 448 -11.10 -11.06 3.77
N VAL A 449 -11.22 -12.18 3.04
CA VAL A 449 -10.40 -13.39 3.25
C VAL A 449 -9.84 -13.98 1.97
N ALA A 450 -10.23 -13.45 0.82
CA ALA A 450 -9.86 -14.01 -0.47
C ALA A 450 -9.32 -12.92 -1.40
N PRO A 451 -8.29 -13.24 -2.20
CA PRO A 451 -7.61 -14.54 -2.26
C PRO A 451 -6.64 -14.76 -1.09
N ALA A 452 -6.33 -16.01 -0.74
CA ALA A 452 -5.32 -16.28 0.29
C ALA A 452 -3.93 -15.77 -0.18
N PRO A 453 -3.18 -14.99 0.62
CA PRO A 453 -1.89 -14.47 0.20
C PRO A 453 -0.78 -15.54 0.24
N ALA A 454 0.37 -15.22 -0.33
CA ALA A 454 1.57 -16.05 -0.18
C ALA A 454 1.88 -16.26 1.31
N GLY A 455 2.28 -17.48 1.68
CA GLY A 455 2.41 -17.90 3.08
C GLY A 455 1.21 -18.66 3.63
N PHE A 456 0.03 -18.63 3.00
CA PHE A 456 -1.12 -19.45 3.43
C PHE A 456 -1.19 -20.83 2.75
N TYR A 457 -0.43 -21.02 1.66
CA TYR A 457 -0.41 -22.26 0.87
C TYR A 457 0.59 -23.27 1.45
N LYS A 458 0.18 -24.02 2.48
CA LYS A 458 1.06 -24.88 3.27
C LYS A 458 0.72 -26.36 3.19
N THR A 459 1.71 -27.22 3.46
CA THR A 459 1.48 -28.65 3.67
C THR A 459 0.79 -28.89 5.02
N LYS A 460 0.36 -30.14 5.26
CA LYS A 460 -0.14 -30.59 6.58
C LYS A 460 0.89 -30.37 7.69
N ASP A 461 2.18 -30.46 7.35
CA ASP A 461 3.25 -30.05 8.24
C ASP A 461 3.48 -28.54 8.12
N ASN A 462 2.69 -27.81 8.90
CA ASN A 462 2.67 -26.36 8.91
C ASN A 462 4.01 -25.75 9.41
N GLN A 463 5.06 -26.54 9.72
CA GLN A 463 6.38 -26.11 10.21
C GLN A 463 7.32 -25.53 9.15
N ILE A 464 7.06 -25.76 7.86
CA ILE A 464 7.95 -25.30 6.79
C ILE A 464 7.70 -23.81 6.49
N LYS A 465 8.78 -23.02 6.45
CA LYS A 465 8.77 -21.63 5.97
C LYS A 465 8.58 -21.63 4.46
N THR A 466 7.62 -20.85 3.97
CA THR A 466 7.22 -20.80 2.56
C THR A 466 7.47 -19.45 1.91
N VAL A 467 7.74 -18.44 2.71
CA VAL A 467 8.03 -17.07 2.28
C VAL A 467 9.45 -16.70 2.69
N GLU A 468 10.34 -16.55 1.72
CA GLU A 468 11.69 -16.01 1.93
C GLU A 468 11.76 -14.63 1.28
N VAL A 469 12.16 -13.62 2.06
CA VAL A 469 12.31 -12.22 1.62
C VAL A 469 13.69 -11.73 2.01
N THR A 470 14.47 -11.24 1.04
CA THR A 470 15.80 -10.71 1.27
C THR A 470 15.96 -9.35 0.57
N PRO A 471 16.34 -8.28 1.28
CA PRO A 471 16.66 -7.01 0.66
C PRO A 471 17.78 -7.18 -0.38
N THR A 472 17.67 -6.48 -1.50
CA THR A 472 18.67 -6.50 -2.56
C THR A 472 18.87 -5.12 -3.18
N GLU A 473 20.01 -4.91 -3.80
CA GLU A 473 20.29 -3.72 -4.62
C GLU A 473 19.92 -3.95 -6.09
N SER A 474 19.61 -5.18 -6.51
CA SER A 474 19.12 -5.44 -7.86
C SER A 474 17.64 -5.11 -7.95
N GLY A 475 17.28 -4.17 -8.83
CA GLY A 475 15.89 -3.79 -9.09
C GLY A 475 15.20 -4.73 -10.07
N THR A 476 14.08 -4.26 -10.62
CA THR A 476 13.44 -4.90 -11.78
C THR A 476 14.13 -4.40 -13.05
N ASP A 477 14.73 -5.31 -13.82
CA ASP A 477 15.54 -4.96 -14.99
C ASP A 477 14.82 -5.27 -16.32
N GLU A 478 13.72 -6.03 -16.29
CA GLU A 478 13.01 -6.50 -17.49
C GLU A 478 11.73 -5.70 -17.79
N SER A 479 11.66 -5.05 -18.95
CA SER A 479 10.40 -4.50 -19.48
C SER A 479 9.50 -5.60 -20.09
N PRO A 480 8.17 -5.40 -20.15
CA PRO A 480 7.24 -6.37 -20.75
C PRO A 480 7.63 -6.72 -22.20
N LYS A 481 7.76 -8.01 -22.51
CA LYS A 481 8.16 -8.49 -23.85
C LYS A 481 6.94 -8.91 -24.66
N ILE A 482 6.33 -7.94 -25.34
CA ILE A 482 5.09 -8.14 -26.12
C ILE A 482 5.38 -8.71 -27.51
N GLU A 483 4.62 -9.73 -27.90
CA GLU A 483 4.56 -10.26 -29.26
C GLU A 483 3.12 -10.24 -29.78
N VAL A 484 2.95 -9.96 -31.08
CA VAL A 484 1.66 -9.95 -31.76
C VAL A 484 1.62 -11.04 -32.84
N LEU A 485 0.59 -11.89 -32.78
CA LEU A 485 0.38 -13.02 -33.69
C LEU A 485 -1.03 -12.99 -34.28
N ALA A 486 -1.20 -12.53 -35.52
CA ALA A 486 -2.48 -12.56 -36.22
C ALA A 486 -2.73 -13.88 -36.96
N TYR A 487 -3.95 -14.38 -36.84
CA TYR A 487 -4.48 -15.57 -37.50
C TYR A 487 -5.42 -15.15 -38.62
N ILE A 488 -4.82 -14.89 -39.78
CA ILE A 488 -5.54 -14.39 -40.96
C ILE A 488 -5.89 -15.59 -41.86
N PRO A 489 -7.18 -15.78 -42.24
CA PRO A 489 -7.55 -16.76 -43.25
C PRO A 489 -6.79 -16.50 -44.56
N LYS A 490 -6.29 -17.58 -45.21
CA LYS A 490 -5.52 -17.46 -46.48
C LYS A 490 -6.24 -16.63 -47.55
N ILE A 491 -7.57 -16.69 -47.57
CA ILE A 491 -8.43 -15.96 -48.49
C ILE A 491 -9.59 -15.41 -47.68
N LEU A 492 -9.74 -14.09 -47.69
CA LEU A 492 -10.88 -13.37 -47.13
C LEU A 492 -12.02 -13.33 -48.15
N SER A 493 -13.27 -13.37 -47.69
CA SER A 493 -14.44 -13.23 -48.55
C SER A 493 -14.57 -11.77 -49.02
N GLY A 494 -14.74 -11.55 -50.33
CA GLY A 494 -14.95 -10.21 -50.87
C GLY A 494 -16.28 -9.53 -50.45
N TRP A 495 -17.31 -10.32 -50.09
CA TRP A 495 -18.69 -9.80 -49.90
C TRP A 495 -19.22 -9.95 -48.48
N LYS A 496 -18.43 -10.56 -47.59
CA LYS A 496 -18.76 -10.71 -46.17
C LYS A 496 -17.74 -9.98 -45.32
N LYS A 497 -18.16 -9.59 -44.11
CA LYS A 497 -17.22 -9.19 -43.07
C LYS A 497 -16.35 -10.38 -42.71
N ASN A 498 -15.05 -10.16 -42.61
CA ASN A 498 -14.07 -11.16 -42.26
C ASN A 498 -13.55 -10.88 -40.86
N ARG A 499 -13.69 -11.86 -39.97
CA ARG A 499 -13.13 -11.78 -38.62
C ARG A 499 -11.67 -12.20 -38.66
N VAL A 500 -10.79 -11.33 -38.19
CA VAL A 500 -9.38 -11.64 -37.99
C VAL A 500 -9.13 -11.69 -36.50
N ARG A 501 -8.68 -12.86 -36.02
CA ARG A 501 -8.23 -13.05 -34.64
C ARG A 501 -6.76 -12.72 -34.56
N PHE A 502 -6.33 -12.03 -33.51
CA PHE A 502 -4.92 -11.91 -33.19
C PHE A 502 -4.67 -12.14 -31.71
N GLU A 503 -3.47 -12.62 -31.40
CA GLU A 503 -3.00 -12.86 -30.05
C GLU A 503 -1.94 -11.83 -29.68
N VAL A 504 -2.05 -11.33 -28.45
CA VAL A 504 -1.04 -10.50 -27.81
C VAL A 504 -0.45 -11.33 -26.68
N VAL A 505 0.82 -11.66 -26.80
CA VAL A 505 1.52 -12.55 -25.87
C VAL A 505 2.57 -11.73 -25.13
N ASN A 506 2.52 -11.75 -23.81
CA ASN A 506 3.61 -11.27 -22.98
C ASN A 506 4.58 -12.43 -22.71
N LYS A 507 5.83 -12.35 -23.15
CA LYS A 507 6.84 -13.40 -22.97
C LYS A 507 7.70 -13.23 -21.72
N SER A 508 7.59 -12.11 -21.01
CA SER A 508 8.39 -11.82 -19.82
C SER A 508 7.64 -12.11 -18.52
N GLY A 509 8.39 -12.03 -17.42
CA GLY A 509 7.90 -12.11 -16.05
C GLY A 509 7.26 -10.83 -15.51
N THR A 510 7.07 -9.81 -16.34
CA THR A 510 6.67 -8.46 -15.94
C THR A 510 5.37 -8.04 -16.61
N ALA A 511 4.46 -7.44 -15.87
CA ALA A 511 3.20 -6.94 -16.43
C ALA A 511 3.42 -5.66 -17.26
N GLY A 512 2.66 -5.52 -18.35
CA GLY A 512 2.54 -4.29 -19.14
C GLY A 512 1.20 -3.61 -18.92
N TYR A 513 1.17 -2.28 -18.94
CA TYR A 513 -0.03 -1.47 -18.67
C TYR A 513 -0.29 -0.47 -19.77
N GLN A 514 -1.58 -0.11 -19.94
CA GLN A 514 -2.03 0.95 -20.84
C GLN A 514 -1.40 0.82 -22.24
N LEU A 515 -1.42 -0.39 -22.80
CA LEU A 515 -0.82 -0.66 -24.10
C LEU A 515 -1.83 -0.31 -25.20
N PRO A 516 -1.64 0.78 -25.95
CA PRO A 516 -2.54 1.13 -27.03
C PRO A 516 -2.46 0.08 -28.14
N ILE A 517 -3.61 -0.24 -28.73
CA ILE A 517 -3.73 -1.09 -29.92
C ILE A 517 -4.03 -0.18 -31.11
N PHE A 518 -3.16 -0.23 -32.11
CA PHE A 518 -3.36 0.43 -33.39
C PHE A 518 -3.58 -0.62 -34.47
N VAL A 519 -4.69 -0.50 -35.18
CA VAL A 519 -5.04 -1.35 -36.31
C VAL A 519 -5.20 -0.48 -37.53
N ASP A 520 -4.39 -0.74 -38.55
CA ASP A 520 -4.46 -0.06 -39.84
C ASP A 520 -4.56 -1.10 -40.95
N SER A 521 -5.38 -0.84 -41.97
CA SER A 521 -5.58 -1.78 -43.06
C SER A 521 -5.94 -1.08 -44.35
N THR A 522 -5.43 -1.64 -45.44
CA THR A 522 -5.90 -1.33 -46.80
C THR A 522 -7.37 -1.74 -47.04
N TYR A 523 -7.89 -2.70 -46.26
CA TYR A 523 -9.30 -3.09 -46.30
C TYR A 523 -10.08 -2.26 -45.28
N THR A 524 -11.38 -2.06 -45.51
CA THR A 524 -12.20 -1.25 -44.60
C THR A 524 -12.36 -1.95 -43.26
N ILE A 525 -11.90 -1.33 -42.19
CA ILE A 525 -12.09 -1.82 -40.82
C ILE A 525 -13.54 -1.51 -40.41
N THR A 526 -14.37 -2.54 -40.25
CA THR A 526 -15.76 -2.39 -39.81
C THR A 526 -15.93 -2.52 -38.30
N ASN A 527 -14.97 -3.14 -37.63
CA ASN A 527 -14.86 -3.15 -36.17
C ASN A 527 -13.36 -3.23 -35.81
N PRO A 528 -12.78 -2.18 -35.23
CA PRO A 528 -11.36 -2.17 -34.87
C PRO A 528 -11.04 -3.01 -33.62
N GLY A 529 -12.04 -3.53 -32.91
CA GLY A 529 -11.82 -4.21 -31.62
C GLY A 529 -11.56 -3.23 -30.48
N THR A 530 -10.84 -3.67 -29.45
CA THR A 530 -10.36 -2.81 -28.36
C THR A 530 -9.21 -1.93 -28.86
N ASN A 531 -9.10 -0.71 -28.33
CA ASN A 531 -8.05 0.24 -28.69
C ASN A 531 -6.94 0.33 -27.64
N ASN A 532 -7.08 -0.36 -26.51
CA ASN A 532 -6.13 -0.33 -25.40
C ASN A 532 -6.26 -1.61 -24.57
N ILE A 533 -5.13 -2.15 -24.16
CA ILE A 533 -5.03 -3.23 -23.18
C ILE A 533 -4.71 -2.58 -21.82
N PRO A 534 -5.66 -2.58 -20.85
CA PRO A 534 -5.42 -1.98 -19.55
C PRO A 534 -4.23 -2.61 -18.83
N VAL A 535 -4.13 -3.94 -18.89
CA VAL A 535 -3.04 -4.73 -18.33
C VAL A 535 -2.85 -6.02 -19.14
N ILE A 536 -1.60 -6.43 -19.35
CA ILE A 536 -1.23 -7.77 -19.78
C ILE A 536 -0.25 -8.37 -18.77
N LEU A 537 -0.64 -9.48 -18.15
CA LEU A 537 0.07 -10.09 -17.03
C LEU A 537 1.31 -10.87 -17.49
N PRO A 538 2.22 -11.24 -16.58
CA PRO A 538 3.36 -12.10 -16.91
C PRO A 538 2.92 -13.37 -17.64
N TRP A 539 3.58 -13.70 -18.76
CA TRP A 539 3.28 -14.91 -19.55
C TRP A 539 1.84 -15.06 -20.05
N GLN A 540 1.04 -14.00 -20.01
CA GLN A 540 -0.35 -14.02 -20.43
C GLN A 540 -0.46 -13.95 -21.95
N THR A 541 -1.47 -14.64 -22.50
CA THR A 541 -1.91 -14.49 -23.89
C THR A 541 -3.32 -13.93 -23.89
N LEU A 542 -3.49 -12.76 -24.52
CA LEU A 542 -4.79 -12.15 -24.76
C LEU A 542 -5.20 -12.39 -26.21
N VAL A 543 -6.49 -12.61 -26.43
CA VAL A 543 -7.06 -12.87 -27.75
C VAL A 543 -7.99 -11.73 -28.10
N GLU A 544 -7.71 -11.07 -29.21
CA GLU A 544 -8.51 -9.97 -29.73
C GLU A 544 -9.06 -10.31 -31.11
N THR A 545 -10.13 -9.62 -31.51
CA THR A 545 -10.77 -9.81 -32.81
C THR A 545 -11.11 -8.49 -33.47
N ILE A 546 -10.74 -8.35 -34.74
CA ILE A 546 -11.15 -7.26 -35.61
C ILE A 546 -12.04 -7.76 -36.75
N GLU A 547 -12.82 -6.86 -37.34
CA GLU A 547 -13.62 -7.15 -38.53
C GLU A 547 -13.18 -6.28 -39.72
N LEU A 548 -12.83 -6.94 -40.82
CA LEU A 548 -12.44 -6.31 -42.08
C LEU A 548 -13.49 -6.57 -43.17
N LYS A 549 -13.74 -5.56 -44.00
CA LYS A 549 -14.50 -5.67 -45.25
C LYS A 549 -13.56 -5.38 -46.42
N SER A 550 -13.40 -6.38 -47.28
CA SER A 550 -12.63 -6.25 -48.51
C SER A 550 -13.27 -5.24 -49.47
N PRO A 551 -12.50 -4.63 -50.39
CA PRO A 551 -13.05 -3.79 -51.44
C PRO A 551 -14.15 -4.50 -52.23
N GLU A 552 -15.25 -3.79 -52.52
CA GLU A 552 -16.34 -4.33 -53.33
C GLU A 552 -15.86 -4.50 -54.78
N GLY A 553 -15.94 -5.73 -55.30
CA GLY A 553 -15.47 -6.02 -56.66
C GLY A 553 -15.59 -7.49 -57.05
N TRP A 554 -15.35 -7.73 -58.34
CA TRP A 554 -15.35 -9.05 -58.97
C TRP A 554 -13.94 -9.56 -59.27
N GLU A 555 -12.92 -8.88 -58.74
CA GLU A 555 -11.51 -9.17 -58.95
C GLU A 555 -10.83 -9.53 -57.63
N LYS A 556 -9.73 -10.29 -57.73
CA LYS A 556 -8.89 -10.57 -56.57
C LYS A 556 -8.24 -9.28 -56.12
N THR A 557 -8.24 -9.04 -54.83
CA THR A 557 -7.52 -7.91 -54.23
C THR A 557 -6.49 -8.42 -53.24
N SER A 558 -5.38 -7.69 -53.16
CA SER A 558 -4.31 -7.90 -52.19
C SER A 558 -4.10 -6.59 -51.44
N GLY A 559 -3.70 -6.70 -50.19
CA GLY A 559 -3.50 -5.55 -49.33
C GLY A 559 -2.70 -5.91 -48.09
N SER A 560 -2.58 -4.95 -47.19
CA SER A 560 -1.93 -5.14 -45.89
C SER A 560 -2.87 -4.87 -44.72
N LEU A 561 -2.56 -5.52 -43.61
CA LEU A 561 -3.08 -5.30 -42.28
C LEU A 561 -1.89 -5.08 -41.33
N ASN A 562 -1.82 -3.91 -40.71
CA ASN A 562 -0.86 -3.60 -39.67
C ASN A 562 -1.56 -3.65 -38.31
N ILE A 563 -1.02 -4.44 -37.39
CA ILE A 563 -1.46 -4.47 -35.99
C ILE A 563 -0.26 -4.11 -35.14
N ALA A 564 -0.39 -3.06 -34.34
CA ALA A 564 0.60 -2.63 -33.37
C ALA A 564 0.02 -2.56 -31.97
N VAL A 565 0.80 -3.03 -31.00
CA VAL A 565 0.51 -2.98 -29.57
C VAL A 565 1.68 -2.30 -28.86
N GLY A 566 1.42 -1.11 -28.30
CA GLY A 566 2.48 -0.25 -27.79
C GLY A 566 3.52 0.06 -28.87
N ALA A 567 4.79 -0.24 -28.60
CA ALA A 567 5.90 -0.04 -29.54
C ALA A 567 6.10 -1.20 -30.53
N VAL A 568 5.36 -2.31 -30.39
CA VAL A 568 5.55 -3.52 -31.20
C VAL A 568 4.50 -3.59 -32.30
N GLY A 569 4.93 -3.52 -33.57
CA GLY A 569 4.05 -3.58 -34.74
C GLY A 569 4.39 -4.74 -35.66
N LYS A 570 3.38 -5.32 -36.30
CA LYS A 570 3.55 -6.34 -37.33
C LYS A 570 2.57 -6.12 -38.48
N THR A 571 3.11 -6.15 -39.69
CA THR A 571 2.33 -6.08 -40.93
C THR A 571 2.12 -7.47 -41.50
N TYR A 572 0.91 -7.73 -41.98
CA TYR A 572 0.48 -8.98 -42.56
C TYR A 572 -0.15 -8.74 -43.93
N ASP A 573 0.12 -9.66 -44.86
CA ASP A 573 -0.54 -9.66 -46.16
C ASP A 573 -1.96 -10.22 -46.04
N ILE A 574 -2.92 -9.51 -46.62
CA ILE A 574 -4.32 -9.93 -46.71
C ILE A 574 -4.73 -10.03 -48.17
N ASN A 575 -5.42 -11.12 -48.52
CA ASN A 575 -5.91 -11.37 -49.87
C ASN A 575 -7.39 -11.72 -49.81
N SER A 576 -8.18 -11.24 -50.78
CA SER A 576 -9.57 -11.67 -50.93
C SER A 576 -9.91 -12.11 -52.34
N ASP A 577 -10.72 -13.17 -52.40
CA ASP A 577 -11.30 -13.66 -53.64
C ASP A 577 -12.77 -13.24 -53.76
N PRO A 578 -13.27 -13.01 -54.99
CA PRO A 578 -14.69 -12.84 -55.23
C PRO A 578 -15.44 -14.14 -54.91
N PRO A 579 -16.72 -14.07 -54.50
CA PRO A 579 -17.50 -15.25 -54.09
C PRO A 579 -17.76 -16.23 -55.24
N ILE A 580 -17.69 -15.75 -56.49
CA ILE A 580 -17.89 -16.51 -57.72
C ILE A 580 -16.83 -16.04 -58.71
N SER A 581 -16.22 -16.95 -59.48
CA SER A 581 -15.28 -16.56 -60.53
C SER A 581 -15.97 -15.65 -61.56
N LYS A 582 -15.24 -14.70 -62.14
CA LYS A 582 -15.75 -13.80 -63.20
C LYS A 582 -16.41 -14.59 -64.33
N SER A 583 -15.86 -15.77 -64.68
CA SER A 583 -16.43 -16.69 -65.66
C SER A 583 -17.76 -17.32 -65.24
N ALA A 584 -17.90 -17.74 -63.99
CA ALA A 584 -19.15 -18.30 -63.48
C ALA A 584 -20.24 -17.24 -63.28
N ALA A 585 -19.86 -16.00 -62.90
CA ALA A 585 -20.79 -14.88 -62.85
C ALA A 585 -21.31 -14.49 -64.25
N VAL A 586 -20.41 -14.44 -65.25
CA VAL A 586 -20.78 -14.20 -66.65
C VAL A 586 -21.65 -15.33 -67.19
N ALA A 587 -21.30 -16.60 -66.94
CA ALA A 587 -22.09 -17.75 -67.36
C ALA A 587 -23.48 -17.77 -66.71
N GLY A 588 -23.58 -17.44 -65.41
CA GLY A 588 -24.86 -17.31 -64.72
C GLY A 588 -25.72 -16.16 -65.27
N THR A 589 -25.11 -15.02 -65.58
CA THR A 589 -25.81 -13.88 -66.20
C THR A 589 -26.31 -14.25 -67.60
N ILE A 590 -25.49 -14.92 -68.42
CA ILE A 590 -25.90 -15.45 -69.72
C ILE A 590 -27.03 -16.46 -69.56
N ALA A 591 -26.95 -17.37 -68.60
CA ALA A 591 -28.01 -18.36 -68.36
C ALA A 591 -29.33 -17.69 -67.95
N ILE A 592 -29.29 -16.70 -67.06
CA ILE A 592 -30.48 -15.91 -66.68
C ILE A 592 -31.02 -15.15 -67.89
N PHE A 593 -30.17 -14.49 -68.66
CA PHE A 593 -30.59 -13.73 -69.84
C PHE A 593 -31.21 -14.63 -70.91
N VAL A 594 -30.60 -15.80 -71.18
CA VAL A 594 -31.14 -16.82 -72.08
C VAL A 594 -32.48 -17.32 -71.55
N THR A 595 -32.60 -17.59 -70.25
CA THR A 595 -33.87 -18.07 -69.65
C THR A 595 -34.95 -17.00 -69.73
N CYS A 596 -34.65 -15.74 -69.41
CA CYS A 596 -35.60 -14.64 -69.54
C CYS A 596 -36.02 -14.43 -71.00
N PHE A 597 -35.06 -14.46 -71.94
CA PHE A 597 -35.31 -14.29 -73.37
C PHE A 597 -36.12 -15.46 -73.96
N THR A 598 -35.86 -16.70 -73.56
CA THR A 598 -36.70 -17.84 -73.95
C THR A 598 -38.09 -17.76 -73.33
N THR A 599 -38.22 -17.28 -72.09
CA THR A 599 -39.53 -17.07 -71.45
C THR A 599 -40.32 -15.96 -72.14
N GLU A 600 -39.66 -14.87 -72.55
CA GLU A 600 -40.25 -13.78 -73.36
C GLU A 600 -40.67 -14.26 -74.74
N ILE A 601 -39.84 -15.06 -75.42
CA ILE A 601 -40.20 -15.68 -76.71
C ILE A 601 -41.40 -16.62 -76.53
N ILE A 602 -41.41 -17.47 -75.50
CA ILE A 602 -42.54 -18.37 -75.20
C ILE A 602 -43.80 -17.55 -74.91
N MET A 603 -43.72 -16.46 -74.13
CA MET A 603 -44.83 -15.53 -73.90
C MET A 603 -45.29 -14.84 -75.18
N PHE A 604 -44.37 -14.42 -76.04
CA PHE A 604 -44.69 -13.77 -77.31
C PHE A 604 -45.41 -14.74 -78.26
N PHE A 605 -44.99 -16.01 -78.33
CA PHE A 605 -45.67 -17.04 -79.11
C PHE A 605 -46.99 -17.53 -78.50
N THR A 606 -47.16 -17.46 -77.18
CA THR A 606 -48.46 -17.77 -76.53
C THR A 606 -49.46 -16.62 -76.61
N LEU A 607 -49.01 -15.35 -76.68
CA LEU A 607 -49.87 -14.18 -76.85
C LEU A 607 -50.14 -13.80 -78.31
N ALA A 608 -49.24 -14.15 -79.25
CA ALA A 608 -49.41 -13.87 -80.68
C ALA A 608 -50.24 -14.92 -81.44
N ASN A 609 -50.88 -15.86 -80.74
CA ASN A 609 -51.79 -16.84 -81.34
C ASN A 609 -53.26 -16.55 -80.97
N PRO A 610 -53.94 -15.60 -81.63
CA PRO A 610 -55.38 -15.46 -81.51
C PRO A 610 -56.04 -16.42 -82.53
N ARG A 611 -56.09 -17.72 -82.21
CA ARG A 611 -57.04 -18.72 -82.74
C ARG A 611 -56.58 -20.15 -82.42
N VAL A 612 -57.27 -20.75 -81.46
CA VAL A 612 -58.02 -22.04 -81.49
C VAL A 612 -58.08 -22.59 -80.07
#